data_AF-A0A952HVZ2-F1
#
_entry.id   AF-A0A952HVZ2-F1
#
_cell.length_a   1.000
_cell.length_b   1.000
_cell.length_c   1.000
_cell.angle_alpha   90.00
_cell.angle_beta   90.00
_cell.angle_gamma   90.00
#
_symmetry.space_group_name_H-M   'P 1'
#
loop_
_entity.id
_entity.type
_entity.pdbx_description
1 polymer ?
#
loop_
_entity_poly.entity_id
_entity_poly.type
_entity_poly.pdbx_seq_one_letter_code
_entity_poly.pdbx_strand_id
1 'polypeptide(L)'
;MKEINGLEELLEIRDQEVQTAMIALAQKSAFVRDAEHQLATLIQYTQEYRQFFGIGTHSRPDTYADLQLFMQRLSKNIGMLEDRLQSLKRMEAEALSQVTLVQQKAEALRRALEAHGEQVTLSQAKRLQEQCDESIRMTMAQPGINEPYR
;
A
#
# COMPACT_ATOMS: atom_id res chain seq x y z
N MET A 1 -32.13 5.45 -5.38
CA MET A 1 -31.07 4.83 -6.21
C MET A 1 -29.84 5.71 -6.43
N LYS A 2 -29.81 7.02 -6.08
CA LYS A 2 -28.62 7.86 -6.31
C LYS A 2 -27.47 7.69 -5.30
N GLU A 3 -27.72 7.16 -4.11
CA GLU A 3 -26.70 7.06 -3.04
C GLU A 3 -25.68 5.93 -3.26
N ILE A 4 -26.06 4.86 -3.97
CA ILE A 4 -25.17 3.75 -4.30
C ILE A 4 -24.08 4.22 -5.27
N ASN A 5 -24.44 4.98 -6.31
CA ASN A 5 -23.48 5.54 -7.27
C ASN A 5 -22.42 6.44 -6.58
N GLY A 6 -22.81 7.24 -5.59
CA GLY A 6 -21.86 8.13 -4.91
C GLY A 6 -20.85 7.40 -4.03
N LEU A 7 -21.24 6.26 -3.43
CA LEU A 7 -20.32 5.44 -2.64
C LEU A 7 -19.38 4.60 -3.52
N GLU A 8 -19.85 4.16 -4.69
CA GLU A 8 -19.02 3.49 -5.71
C GLU A 8 -17.96 4.45 -6.28
N GLU A 9 -18.33 5.68 -6.63
CA GLU A 9 -17.36 6.73 -7.06
C GLU A 9 -16.31 7.01 -5.97
N LEU A 10 -16.74 7.08 -4.70
CA LEU A 10 -15.81 7.23 -3.57
C LEU A 10 -14.86 6.03 -3.42
N LEU A 11 -15.31 4.82 -3.73
CA LEU A 11 -14.47 3.62 -3.70
C LEU A 11 -13.43 3.65 -4.81
N GLU A 12 -13.80 4.06 -6.03
CA GLU A 12 -12.85 4.23 -7.13
C GLU A 12 -11.75 5.24 -6.78
N ILE A 13 -12.12 6.38 -6.19
CA ILE A 13 -11.15 7.39 -5.71
C ILE A 13 -10.20 6.77 -4.67
N ARG A 14 -10.72 6.00 -3.71
CA ARG A 14 -9.89 5.35 -2.69
C ARG A 14 -8.96 4.30 -3.26
N ASP A 15 -9.41 3.53 -4.25
CA ASP A 15 -8.56 2.56 -4.93
C ASP A 15 -7.44 3.25 -5.72
N GLN A 16 -7.72 4.41 -6.33
CA GLN A 16 -6.71 5.23 -7.00
C GLN A 16 -5.69 5.83 -6.02
N GLU A 17 -6.13 6.25 -4.83
CA GLU A 17 -5.22 6.69 -3.75
C GLU A 17 -4.31 5.55 -3.27
N VAL A 18 -4.84 4.33 -3.13
CA VAL A 18 -4.06 3.12 -2.79
C VAL A 18 -2.99 2.88 -3.85
N GLN A 19 -3.35 2.90 -5.13
CA GLN A 19 -2.40 2.73 -6.23
C GLN A 19 -1.31 3.80 -6.21
N THR A 20 -1.68 5.06 -5.99
CA THR A 20 -0.72 6.17 -5.93
C THR A 20 0.25 6.01 -4.77
N ALA A 21 -0.25 5.63 -3.58
CA ALA A 21 0.59 5.36 -2.42
C ALA A 21 1.54 4.18 -2.66
N MET A 22 1.09 3.12 -3.32
CA MET A 22 1.92 1.96 -3.67
C MET A 22 3.03 2.32 -4.66
N ILE A 23 2.73 3.16 -5.67
CA ILE A 23 3.74 3.67 -6.60
C ILE A 23 4.80 4.49 -5.84
N ALA A 24 4.37 5.37 -4.94
CA ALA A 24 5.29 6.16 -4.12
C ALA A 24 6.19 5.26 -3.24
N LEU A 25 5.61 4.25 -2.60
CA LEU A 25 6.37 3.25 -1.83
C LEU A 25 7.40 2.53 -2.70
N ALA A 26 7.01 2.04 -3.87
CA ALA A 26 7.91 1.35 -4.79
C ALA A 26 9.10 2.23 -5.22
N GLN A 27 8.86 3.52 -5.46
CA GLN A 27 9.93 4.50 -5.75
C GLN A 27 10.87 4.67 -4.56
N LYS A 28 10.35 4.81 -3.33
CA LYS A 28 11.20 4.92 -2.13
C LYS A 28 12.03 3.65 -1.89
N SER A 29 11.42 2.48 -2.04
CA SER A 29 12.12 1.19 -1.95
C SER A 29 13.23 1.06 -3.00
N ALA A 30 13.03 1.57 -4.21
CA ALA A 30 14.07 1.60 -5.23
C ALA A 30 15.27 2.45 -4.78
N PHE A 31 15.03 3.66 -4.26
CA PHE A 31 16.11 4.50 -3.75
C PHE A 31 16.87 3.88 -2.57
N VAL A 32 16.17 3.16 -1.68
CA VAL A 32 16.82 2.41 -0.59
C VAL A 32 17.74 1.34 -1.15
N ARG A 33 17.25 0.50 -2.08
CA ARG A 33 18.08 -0.55 -2.71
C ARG A 33 19.30 0.02 -3.44
N ASP A 34 19.13 1.13 -4.15
CA ASP A 34 20.24 1.78 -4.84
C ASP A 34 21.31 2.29 -3.85
N ALA A 35 20.88 2.88 -2.74
CA ALA A 35 21.79 3.35 -1.70
C ALA A 35 22.49 2.18 -0.98
N GLU A 36 21.80 1.07 -0.71
CA GLU A 36 22.38 -0.15 -0.15
C GLU A 36 23.41 -0.76 -1.10
N HIS A 37 23.12 -0.79 -2.39
CA HIS A 37 24.05 -1.28 -3.41
C HIS A 37 25.31 -0.40 -3.51
N GLN A 38 25.16 0.92 -3.49
CA GLN A 38 26.29 1.85 -3.46
C GLN A 38 27.16 1.64 -2.21
N LEU A 39 26.53 1.43 -1.05
CA LEU A 39 27.24 1.22 0.21
C LEU A 39 28.00 -0.11 0.19
N ALA A 40 27.37 -1.19 -0.26
CA ALA A 40 28.01 -2.49 -0.44
C ALA A 40 29.22 -2.40 -1.38
N THR A 41 29.08 -1.70 -2.49
CA THR A 41 30.16 -1.49 -3.48
C THR A 41 31.33 -0.73 -2.86
N LEU A 42 31.08 0.36 -2.12
CA LEU A 42 32.14 1.12 -1.44
C LEU A 42 32.84 0.28 -0.37
N ILE A 43 32.09 -0.49 0.42
CA ILE A 43 32.66 -1.38 1.44
C ILE A 43 33.55 -2.43 0.78
N GLN A 44 33.07 -3.09 -0.27
CA GLN A 44 33.85 -4.08 -1.01
C GLN A 44 35.14 -3.46 -1.58
N TYR A 45 35.04 -2.31 -2.26
CA TYR A 45 36.20 -1.60 -2.78
C TYR A 45 37.20 -1.26 -1.68
N THR A 46 36.72 -0.85 -0.50
CA THR A 46 37.57 -0.59 0.68
C THR A 46 38.33 -1.83 1.12
N GLN A 47 37.66 -2.99 1.14
CA GLN A 47 38.26 -4.25 1.54
C GLN A 47 39.32 -4.71 0.55
N GLU A 48 39.02 -4.66 -0.76
CA GLU A 48 39.96 -4.97 -1.83
C GLU A 48 41.20 -4.06 -1.75
N TYR A 49 40.99 -2.76 -1.52
CA TYR A 49 42.08 -1.81 -1.36
C TYR A 49 42.94 -2.11 -0.13
N ARG A 50 42.32 -2.40 1.03
CA ARG A 50 43.05 -2.80 2.25
C ARG A 50 43.84 -4.09 2.05
N GLN A 51 43.30 -5.07 1.32
CA GLN A 51 44.01 -6.31 1.01
C GLN A 51 45.23 -6.03 0.12
N PHE A 52 45.06 -5.23 -0.94
CA PHE A 52 46.15 -4.89 -1.86
C PHE A 52 47.33 -4.19 -1.16
N PHE A 53 47.06 -3.24 -0.27
CA PHE A 53 48.11 -2.51 0.47
C PHE A 53 48.54 -3.18 1.78
N GLY A 54 47.75 -4.09 2.34
CA GLY A 54 48.05 -4.85 3.56
C GLY A 54 49.02 -6.01 3.33
N ILE A 55 49.18 -6.48 2.08
CA ILE A 55 50.16 -7.50 1.70
C ILE A 55 51.52 -6.83 1.50
N GLY A 56 52.19 -6.45 2.59
CA GLY A 56 53.64 -6.26 2.66
C GLY A 56 54.30 -5.27 1.68
N THR A 57 53.56 -4.43 0.96
CA THR A 57 54.15 -3.44 0.07
C THR A 57 54.76 -2.34 0.94
N HIS A 58 56.10 -2.33 1.03
CA HIS A 58 56.88 -1.24 1.61
C HIS A 58 56.65 0.03 0.81
N SER A 59 55.49 0.65 1.04
CA SER A 59 55.10 1.92 0.48
C SER A 59 56.02 2.99 1.08
N ARG A 60 56.52 3.88 0.23
CA ARG A 60 57.30 5.03 0.71
C ARG A 60 56.42 5.85 1.68
N PRO A 61 57.01 6.58 2.64
CA PRO A 61 56.25 7.37 3.62
C PRO A 61 55.18 8.27 2.98
N ASP A 62 55.48 8.86 1.83
CA ASP A 62 54.55 9.71 1.07
C ASP A 62 53.33 8.93 0.56
N THR A 63 53.54 7.69 0.09
CA THR A 63 52.48 6.80 -0.39
C THR A 63 51.57 6.32 0.75
N TYR A 64 52.13 6.19 1.95
CA TYR A 64 51.36 5.83 3.15
C TYR A 64 50.49 7.00 3.66
N ALA A 65 51.00 8.24 3.61
CA ALA A 65 50.22 9.42 3.94
C ALA A 65 49.06 9.66 2.95
N ASP A 66 49.31 9.49 1.65
CA ASP A 66 48.27 9.56 0.62
C ASP A 66 47.21 8.46 0.80
N LEU A 67 47.65 7.24 1.17
CA LEU A 67 46.77 6.12 1.49
C LEU A 67 45.88 6.43 2.71
N GLN A 68 46.44 6.97 3.79
CA GLN A 68 45.66 7.37 4.96
C GLN A 68 44.62 8.44 4.61
N LEU A 69 45.00 9.45 3.83
CA LEU A 69 44.09 10.50 3.38
C LEU A 69 42.96 9.94 2.50
N PHE A 70 43.29 9.02 1.59
CA PHE A 70 42.32 8.33 0.75
C PHE A 70 41.32 7.53 1.60
N MET A 71 41.81 6.72 2.53
CA MET A 71 40.98 5.93 3.44
C MET A 71 40.08 6.82 4.31
N GLN A 72 40.59 7.95 4.79
CA GLN A 72 39.80 8.92 5.56
C GLN A 72 38.67 9.52 4.73
N ARG A 73 38.94 9.93 3.48
CA ARG A 73 37.91 10.44 2.55
C ARG A 73 36.85 9.38 2.27
N LEU A 74 37.28 8.14 2.07
CA LEU A 74 36.39 7.04 1.78
C LEU A 74 35.49 6.70 2.98
N SER A 75 36.04 6.65 4.19
CA SER A 75 35.25 6.50 5.43
C SER A 75 34.25 7.63 5.62
N LYS A 76 34.62 8.87 5.30
CA LYS A 76 33.67 10.00 5.33
C LYS A 76 32.53 9.81 4.34
N ASN A 77 32.82 9.38 3.11
CA ASN A 77 31.79 9.13 2.09
C ASN A 77 30.87 7.97 2.48
N ILE A 78 31.40 6.90 3.09
CA ILE A 78 30.62 5.80 3.64
C ILE A 78 29.65 6.34 4.71
N GLY A 79 30.14 7.12 5.68
CA GLY A 79 29.28 7.69 6.73
C GLY A 79 28.16 8.57 6.15
N MET A 80 28.48 9.42 5.17
CA MET A 80 27.45 10.23 4.49
C MET A 80 26.40 9.37 3.77
N LEU A 81 26.82 8.25 3.17
CA LEU A 81 25.92 7.33 2.49
C LEU A 81 25.07 6.53 3.47
N GLU A 82 25.61 6.15 4.63
CA GLU A 82 24.88 5.52 5.72
C GLU A 82 23.81 6.45 6.29
N ASP A 83 24.14 7.71 6.53
CA ASP A 83 23.17 8.73 6.98
C ASP A 83 22.05 8.92 5.95
N ARG A 84 22.41 9.00 4.66
CA ARG A 84 21.45 9.07 3.56
C ARG A 84 20.57 7.82 3.50
N LEU A 85 21.14 6.64 3.67
CA LEU A 85 20.41 5.37 3.67
C LEU A 85 19.42 5.31 4.83
N GLN A 86 19.81 5.74 6.03
CA GLN A 86 18.90 5.83 7.17
C GLN A 86 17.74 6.77 6.90
N SER A 87 18.00 7.94 6.30
CA SER A 87 16.95 8.87 5.88
C SER A 87 16.00 8.24 4.85
N LEU A 88 16.54 7.55 3.85
CA LEU A 88 15.73 6.84 2.84
C LEU A 88 14.87 5.73 3.45
N LYS A 89 15.40 4.96 4.39
CA LYS A 89 14.66 3.93 5.13
C LYS A 89 13.52 4.50 5.96
N ARG A 90 13.70 5.68 6.58
CA ARG A 90 12.61 6.38 7.27
C ARG A 90 11.51 6.81 6.31
N MET A 91 11.88 7.40 5.17
CA MET A 91 10.90 7.78 4.14
C MET A 91 10.16 6.57 3.54
N GLU A 92 10.83 5.44 3.38
CA GLU A 92 10.19 4.18 2.95
C GLU A 92 9.20 3.67 4.02
N ALA A 93 9.57 3.70 5.30
CA ALA A 93 8.69 3.30 6.39
C ALA A 93 7.44 4.20 6.51
N GLU A 94 7.62 5.52 6.34
CA GLU A 94 6.51 6.48 6.28
C GLU A 94 5.58 6.19 5.09
N ALA A 95 6.14 5.93 3.90
CA ALA A 95 5.36 5.57 2.73
C ALA A 95 4.60 4.25 2.92
N LEU A 96 5.21 3.25 3.57
CA LEU A 96 4.56 1.99 3.90
C LEU A 96 3.38 2.22 4.86
N SER A 97 3.59 3.01 5.91
CA SER A 97 2.52 3.37 6.85
C SER A 97 1.35 4.07 6.14
N GLN A 98 1.66 4.94 5.17
CA GLN A 98 0.64 5.63 4.38
C GLN A 98 -0.15 4.63 3.50
N VAL A 99 0.53 3.70 2.84
CA VAL A 99 -0.12 2.61 2.06
C VAL A 99 -1.07 1.81 2.94
N THR A 100 -0.61 1.38 4.12
CA THR A 100 -1.45 0.63 5.06
C THR A 100 -2.70 1.42 5.46
N LEU A 101 -2.54 2.72 5.76
CA LEU A 101 -3.65 3.58 6.14
C LEU A 101 -4.69 3.72 5.02
N VAL A 102 -4.26 3.97 3.79
CA VAL A 102 -5.20 4.13 2.66
C VAL A 102 -5.88 2.81 2.30
N GLN A 103 -5.18 1.68 2.41
CA GLN A 103 -5.75 0.34 2.21
C GLN A 103 -6.85 0.04 3.24
N GLN A 104 -6.59 0.33 4.52
CA GLN A 104 -7.59 0.16 5.58
C GLN A 104 -8.84 1.00 5.34
N LYS A 105 -8.67 2.24 4.86
CA LYS A 105 -9.80 3.13 4.51
C LYS A 105 -10.59 2.60 3.32
N ALA A 106 -9.92 2.11 2.27
CA ALA A 106 -10.58 1.50 1.11
C ALA A 106 -11.36 0.25 1.52
N GLU A 107 -10.77 -0.61 2.34
CA GLU A 107 -11.42 -1.84 2.82
C GLU A 107 -12.63 -1.53 3.73
N ALA A 108 -12.52 -0.56 4.63
CA ALA A 108 -13.64 -0.10 5.44
C ALA A 108 -14.81 0.40 4.57
N LEU A 109 -14.51 1.13 3.49
CA LEU A 109 -15.52 1.60 2.55
C LEU A 109 -16.17 0.45 1.78
N ARG A 110 -15.39 -0.56 1.35
CA ARG A 110 -15.93 -1.77 0.69
C ARG A 110 -16.91 -2.51 1.60
N ARG A 111 -16.55 -2.73 2.86
CA ARG A 111 -17.44 -3.38 3.84
C ARG A 111 -18.72 -2.58 4.09
N ALA A 112 -18.63 -1.25 4.11
CA ALA A 112 -19.81 -0.39 4.25
C ALA A 112 -20.73 -0.48 3.02
N LEU A 113 -20.15 -0.55 1.80
CA LEU A 113 -20.88 -0.75 0.56
C LEU A 113 -21.59 -2.10 0.51
N GLU A 114 -20.91 -3.18 0.90
CA GLU A 114 -21.50 -4.53 0.99
C GLU A 114 -22.68 -4.56 1.97
N ALA A 115 -22.50 -4.03 3.18
CA ALA A 115 -23.57 -3.96 4.19
C ALA A 115 -24.77 -3.13 3.70
N HIS A 116 -24.51 -2.02 2.99
CA HIS A 116 -25.57 -1.22 2.39
C HIS A 116 -26.30 -1.99 1.28
N GLY A 117 -25.59 -2.72 0.43
CA GLY A 117 -26.17 -3.57 -0.61
C GLY A 117 -27.07 -4.67 -0.05
N GLU A 118 -26.64 -5.33 1.03
CA GLU A 118 -27.44 -6.31 1.76
C GLU A 118 -28.71 -5.69 2.35
N GLN A 119 -28.58 -4.51 2.98
CA GLN A 119 -29.72 -3.80 3.57
C GLN A 119 -30.74 -3.38 2.51
N VAL A 120 -30.28 -2.91 1.34
CA VAL A 120 -31.16 -2.55 0.21
C VAL A 120 -31.89 -3.79 -0.29
N THR A 121 -31.18 -4.90 -0.49
CA THR A 121 -31.76 -6.18 -0.92
C THR A 121 -32.83 -6.67 0.05
N LEU A 122 -32.53 -6.66 1.35
CA LEU A 122 -33.46 -7.06 2.41
C LEU A 122 -34.71 -6.17 2.41
N SER A 123 -34.53 -4.86 2.25
CA SER A 123 -35.64 -3.89 2.24
C SER A 123 -36.55 -4.07 1.01
N GLN A 124 -35.97 -4.41 -0.15
CA GLN A 124 -36.75 -4.73 -1.35
C GLN A 124 -37.52 -6.05 -1.20
N ALA A 125 -36.88 -7.09 -0.64
CA ALA A 125 -37.53 -8.37 -0.37
C ALA A 125 -38.72 -8.22 0.58
N LYS A 126 -38.58 -7.43 1.66
CA LYS A 126 -39.69 -7.12 2.59
C LYS A 126 -40.84 -6.42 1.90
N ARG A 127 -40.56 -5.40 1.07
CA ARG A 127 -41.62 -4.70 0.31
C ARG A 127 -42.35 -5.62 -0.67
N LEU A 128 -41.64 -6.50 -1.37
CA LEU A 128 -42.25 -7.47 -2.27
C LEU A 128 -43.11 -8.47 -1.50
N GLN A 129 -42.64 -8.96 -0.34
CA GLN A 129 -43.41 -9.84 0.53
C GLN A 129 -44.70 -9.15 1.01
N GLU A 130 -44.61 -7.91 1.49
CA GLU A 130 -45.78 -7.12 1.91
C GLU A 130 -46.81 -6.95 0.78
N GLN A 131 -46.34 -6.72 -0.46
CA GLN A 131 -47.19 -6.62 -1.65
C GLN A 131 -47.88 -7.95 -2.00
N CYS A 132 -47.17 -9.06 -1.90
CA CYS A 132 -47.73 -10.40 -2.09
C CYS A 132 -48.78 -10.71 -1.01
N ASP A 133 -48.47 -10.46 0.25
CA ASP A 133 -49.37 -10.72 1.38
C ASP A 133 -50.65 -9.88 1.30
N GLU A 134 -50.54 -8.62 0.84
CA GLU A 134 -51.70 -7.75 0.58
C GLU A 134 -52.56 -8.28 -0.57
N SER A 135 -51.92 -8.74 -1.66
CA SER A 135 -52.62 -9.31 -2.82
C SER A 135 -53.42 -10.56 -2.46
N ILE A 136 -52.83 -11.44 -1.62
CA ILE A 136 -53.49 -12.65 -1.11
C ILE A 136 -54.69 -12.29 -0.22
N ARG A 137 -54.53 -11.29 0.67
CA ARG A 137 -55.63 -10.82 1.52
C ARG A 137 -56.80 -10.29 0.70
N MET A 138 -56.53 -9.51 -0.35
CA MET A 138 -57.57 -8.97 -1.24
C MET A 138 -58.30 -10.06 -2.04
N THR A 139 -57.65 -11.18 -2.37
CA THR A 139 -58.29 -12.32 -3.05
C THR A 139 -59.14 -13.18 -2.11
N MET A 140 -58.73 -13.38 -0.86
CA MET A 140 -59.54 -14.12 0.14
C MET A 140 -60.69 -13.29 0.73
N ALA A 141 -60.65 -11.96 0.59
CA ALA A 141 -61.71 -11.04 1.03
C ALA A 141 -62.82 -10.82 -0.02
N GLN A 142 -62.86 -11.57 -1.13
CA GLN A 142 -64.01 -11.61 -2.05
C GLN A 142 -64.93 -12.79 -1.73
N PRO A 143 -65.99 -12.61 -0.93
CA PRO A 143 -67.05 -13.59 -0.85
C PRO A 143 -67.94 -13.46 -2.09
N GLY A 144 -68.01 -14.51 -2.92
CA GLY A 144 -69.19 -14.71 -3.78
C GLY A 144 -69.02 -14.90 -5.29
N ILE A 145 -67.82 -15.12 -5.85
CA ILE A 145 -67.67 -15.44 -7.29
C ILE A 145 -66.83 -16.71 -7.49
N ASN A 146 -67.13 -17.80 -6.78
CA ASN A 146 -66.51 -19.12 -7.06
C ASN A 146 -67.40 -20.28 -6.57
N GLU A 147 -68.71 -20.19 -6.82
CA GLU A 147 -69.55 -21.39 -6.94
C GLU A 147 -70.20 -21.41 -8.32
N PRO A 148 -69.52 -21.89 -9.38
CA PRO A 148 -70.20 -22.45 -10.53
C PRO A 148 -70.44 -23.95 -10.24
N TYR A 149 -71.71 -24.34 -10.18
CA TYR A 149 -72.23 -25.72 -10.08
C TYR A 149 -72.31 -26.36 -8.67
N ARG A 150 -73.36 -25.99 -7.94
CA ARG A 150 -74.31 -26.96 -7.35
C ARG A 150 -75.71 -26.67 -7.86
#